data_AF-A0A9X1MGN9-F1
#
_entry.id   AF-A0A9X1MGN9-F1
#
_cell.length_a   1.000
_cell.length_b   1.000
_cell.length_c   1.000
_cell.angle_alpha   90.00
_cell.angle_beta   90.00
_cell.angle_gamma   90.00
#
_symmetry.space_group_name_H-M   'P 1'
#
loop_
_entity.id
_entity.type
_entity.pdbx_description
1 polymer ?
#
loop_
_entity_poly.entity_id
_entity_poly.type
_entity_poly.pdbx_seq_one_letter_code
_entity_poly.pdbx_strand_id
1 'polypeptide(L)' 'MADGHPYIVIEADYLDQQDGIVPGRAVIAEPGALDGQLLVVSIEGKELPNPVAVYADQLHPAEEDTAAA' A
#
# COMPACT_ATOMS: atom_id res chain seq x y z
N MET A 1 3.70 16.82 1.08
CA MET A 1 2.78 15.78 1.57
C MET A 1 3.07 14.59 0.68
N ALA A 2 3.35 13.41 1.24
CA ALA A 2 3.81 12.27 0.46
C ALA A 2 2.83 12.01 -0.70
N ASP A 3 3.35 11.83 -1.91
CA ASP A 3 2.59 11.59 -3.15
C ASP A 3 1.98 10.18 -3.19
N GLY A 4 1.67 9.62 -2.02
CA GLY A 4 1.17 8.28 -1.85
C GLY A 4 -0.30 8.18 -2.24
N HIS A 5 -0.64 7.10 -2.93
CA HIS A 5 -1.99 6.75 -3.33
C HIS A 5 -2.58 5.69 -2.39
N PRO A 6 -3.90 5.68 -2.18
CA PRO A 6 -4.54 4.68 -1.34
C PRO A 6 -4.71 3.34 -2.08
N TYR A 7 -4.41 2.25 -1.37
CA TYR A 7 -4.54 0.88 -1.86
C TYR A 7 -5.15 -0.03 -0.80
N ILE A 8 -5.70 -1.16 -1.25
CA ILE A 8 -6.04 -2.32 -0.42
C ILE A 8 -5.03 -3.43 -0.74
N VAL A 9 -4.45 -4.02 0.30
CA VAL A 9 -3.58 -5.19 0.15
C VAL A 9 -4.44 -6.37 -0.30
N ILE A 10 -4.10 -7.03 -1.41
CA ILE A 10 -4.79 -8.24 -1.87
C ILE A 10 -3.95 -9.50 -1.69
N GLU A 11 -2.63 -9.36 -1.67
CA GLU A 11 -1.67 -10.41 -1.40
C GLU A 11 -0.51 -9.84 -0.59
N ALA A 12 0.11 -10.65 0.27
CA ALA A 12 1.31 -10.28 1.00
C ALA A 12 2.07 -11.55 1.37
N ASP A 13 3.39 -11.53 1.24
CA ASP A 13 4.19 -12.67 1.63
C ASP A 13 4.34 -12.76 3.17
N TYR A 14 5.06 -13.77 3.66
CA TYR A 14 5.21 -13.96 5.11
C TYR A 14 5.99 -12.82 5.79
N LEU A 15 6.96 -12.20 5.12
CA LEU A 15 7.74 -11.11 5.68
C LEU A 15 6.92 -9.82 5.71
N ASP A 16 6.21 -9.52 4.62
CA ASP A 16 5.31 -8.36 4.53
C ASP A 16 4.24 -8.39 5.62
N GLN A 17 3.69 -9.57 5.90
CA GLN A 17 2.70 -9.76 6.96
C GLN A 17 3.27 -9.50 8.36
N GLN A 18 4.56 -9.74 8.61
CA GLN A 18 5.19 -9.39 9.88
C GLN A 18 5.29 -7.87 10.08
N ASP A 19 5.38 -7.11 8.99
CA ASP A 19 5.37 -5.64 8.99
C ASP A 19 3.95 -5.04 8.99
N GLY A 20 2.91 -5.90 9.00
CA GLY A 20 1.51 -5.50 9.10
C GLY A 20 0.81 -5.29 7.75
N ILE A 21 1.49 -5.56 6.63
CA ILE A 21 0.91 -5.58 5.29
C ILE A 21 0.17 -6.91 5.15
N VAL A 22 -1.12 -6.89 5.46
CA VAL A 22 -1.98 -8.08 5.50
C VAL A 22 -3.13 -7.90 4.51
N PRO A 23 -3.52 -8.94 3.75
CA PRO A 23 -4.65 -8.85 2.83
C PRO A 23 -5.92 -8.28 3.48
N GLY A 24 -6.57 -7.36 2.78
CA GLY A 24 -7.75 -6.61 3.21
C GLY A 24 -7.44 -5.31 3.97
N ARG A 25 -6.19 -5.03 4.34
CA ARG A 25 -5.81 -3.77 5.00
C ARG A 25 -5.69 -2.63 3.99
N ALA A 26 -6.06 -1.43 4.42
CA ALA A 26 -5.83 -0.21 3.68
C ALA A 26 -4.40 0.31 3.94
N VAL A 27 -3.71 0.68 2.87
CA VAL A 27 -2.35 1.21 2.89
C VAL A 27 -2.26 2.46 2.01
N ILE A 28 -1.27 3.29 2.29
CA ILE A 28 -0.83 4.34 1.36
C ILE A 28 0.52 3.90 0.80
N ALA A 29 0.63 3.90 -0.53
CA ALA A 29 1.85 3.53 -1.21
C ALA A 29 2.26 4.54 -2.29
N GLU A 30 3.56 4.71 -2.49
CA GLU A 30 4.15 5.57 -3.51
C GLU A 30 4.94 4.74 -4.54
N PRO A 31 5.22 5.28 -5.74
CA PRO A 31 6.06 4.59 -6.72
C PRO A 31 7.43 4.22 -6.16
N GLY A 32 7.83 2.96 -6.33
CA GLY A 32 9.15 2.47 -5.92
C GLY A 32 10.27 2.85 -6.88
N ALA A 33 11.49 2.41 -6.55
CA ALA A 33 12.67 2.64 -7.37
C ALA A 33 12.70 1.75 -8.63
N LEU A 34 11.96 0.64 -8.61
CA LEU A 34 11.88 -0.33 -9.69
C LEU A 34 10.51 -0.28 -10.37
N ASP A 35 10.47 -0.60 -11.66
CA ASP A 35 9.20 -0.75 -12.38
C ASP A 35 8.39 -1.91 -11.79
N GLY A 36 7.07 -1.69 -11.64
CA GLY A 36 6.17 -2.64 -10.97
C GLY A 36 6.34 -2.75 -9.45
N GLN A 37 7.12 -1.87 -8.81
CA GLN A 37 7.27 -1.82 -7.36
C GLN A 37 6.54 -0.62 -6.75
N LEU A 38 5.93 -0.83 -5.58
CA LEU A 38 5.36 0.22 -4.74
C LEU A 38 6.03 0.21 -3.36
N LEU A 39 6.07 1.38 -2.72
CA LEU A 39 6.58 1.55 -1.36
C LEU A 39 5.41 1.89 -0.45
N VAL A 40 5.04 0.98 0.45
CA VAL A 40 4.05 1.23 1.49
C VAL A 40 4.67 2.16 2.52
N VAL A 41 4.08 3.35 2.67
CA VAL A 41 4.55 4.40 3.60
C VAL A 41 3.62 4.55 4.80
N SER A 42 2.39 4.03 4.72
CA SER A 42 1.42 4.07 5.82
C SER A 42 0.47 2.88 5.75
N ILE A 43 0.09 2.37 6.92
CA ILE A 43 -0.89 1.28 7.07
C ILE A 43 -1.99 1.78 7.99
N GLU A 44 -3.24 1.77 7.52
CA GLU A 44 -4.41 2.25 8.26
C GLU A 44 -4.25 3.66 8.86
N GLY A 45 -3.59 4.55 8.13
CA GLY A 45 -3.34 5.93 8.56
C GLY A 45 -2.17 6.09 9.54
N LYS A 46 -1.46 5.02 9.88
CA LYS A 46 -0.21 5.08 10.65
C LYS A 46 0.99 5.04 9.71
N GLU A 47 1.77 6.12 9.70
CA GLU A 47 3.03 6.19 8.96
C GLU A 47 4.03 5.14 9.47
N LEU A 48 4.71 4.50 8.52
CA LEU A 48 5.79 3.58 8.79
C LEU A 48 7.11 4.34 8.93
N PRO A 49 7.94 4.01 9.93
CA PRO A 49 9.25 4.64 10.09
C PRO A 49 10.21 4.27 8.95
N ASN A 50 10.01 3.10 8.32
CA ASN A 50 10.72 2.65 7.15
C ASN A 50 9.68 2.17 6.13
N PRO A 51 9.63 2.77 4.92
CA PRO A 51 8.75 2.27 3.87
C PRO A 51 9.10 0.83 3.49
N VAL A 52 8.06 0.04 3.20
CA VAL A 52 8.21 -1.37 2.83
C VAL A 52 7.91 -1.54 1.35
N ALA A 53 8.81 -2.20 0.64
CA ALA A 53 8.67 -2.41 -0.79
C ALA A 53 7.84 -3.66 -1.10
N VAL A 54 6.81 -3.48 -1.91
CA VAL A 54 5.92 -4.56 -2.38
C VAL A 54 5.79 -4.50 -3.89
N TYR A 55 5.34 -5.58 -4.50
CA TYR A 55 4.98 -5.58 -5.91
C TYR A 55 3.62 -4.91 -6.12
N ALA A 56 3.47 -4.21 -7.25
CA ALA A 56 2.25 -3.47 -7.55
C ALA A 56 1.01 -4.39 -7.70
N ASP A 57 1.20 -5.65 -8.08
CA ASP A 57 0.13 -6.66 -8.19
C ASP A 57 -0.35 -7.18 -6.83
N GLN A 58 0.40 -6.96 -5.76
CA GLN A 58 -0.01 -7.27 -4.39
C GLN A 58 -1.00 -6.23 -3.83
N LEU A 59 -1.17 -5.10 -4.51
CA LEU A 59 -2.03 -3.99 -4.10
C LEU A 59 -3.12 -3.73 -5.14
N HIS A 60 -4.36 -3.54 -4.68
CA HIS A 60 -5.45 -3.04 -5.51
C HIS A 60 -5.67 -1.56 -5.19
N PRO A 61 -5.78 -0.66 -6.19
CA PRO A 61 -6.14 0.73 -5.92
C PRO A 61 -7.43 0.77 -5.08
N ALA A 62 -7.38 1.45 -3.94
CA ALA A 62 -8.61 1.71 -3.21
C ALA A 62 -9.38 2.67 -4.12
N GLU A 63 -10.56 2.26 -4.58
CA GLU A 63 -11.43 3.19 -5.31
C GLU A 63 -11.55 4.44 -4.43
N GLU A 64 -11.09 5.59 -4.93
CA GLU A 64 -11.60 6.86 -4.42
C GLU A 64 -13.09 6.75 -4.63
N ASP A 65 -13.84 6.57 -3.55
CA ASP A 65 -15.29 6.49 -3.54
C ASP A 65 -15.79 7.66 -4.39
N THR A 66 -16.07 7.40 -5.67
CA THR A 66 -16.77 8.33 -6.53
C THR A 66 -18.21 8.31 -6.07
N ALA A 67 -18.42 8.84 -4.87
CA ALA A 67 -19.67 9.37 -4.39
C ALA A 67 -19.99 10.62 -5.24
N ALA A 68 -20.30 10.40 -6.51
CA ALA A 68 -21.05 11.34 -7.31
C ALA A 68 -22.53 10.99 -7.12
N ALA A 69 -23.17 11.84 -6.31
CA ALA A 69 -24.60 11.92 -6.04
C ALA A 69 -25.47 12.03 -7.30
#